data_AF-R9MJQ0-F1
#
_entry.id   AF-R9MJQ0-F1
#
_cell.length_a   1.000
_cell.length_b   1.000
_cell.length_c   1.000
_cell.angle_alpha   90.00
_cell.angle_beta   90.00
_cell.angle_gamma   90.00
#
_symmetry.space_group_name_H-M   'P 1'
#
loop_
_entity.id
_entity.type
_entity.pdbx_description
1 polymer ?
#
loop_
_entity_poly.entity_id
_entity_poly.type
_entity_poly.pdbx_seq_one_letter_code
_entity_poly.pdbx_strand_id
1 'polypeptide(L)'
;MLEQNLRVLVQEFKTAIYGKDVRRTFADIAELICIRAMQELDYAVERGNIAEQQGDYAKEQGDYAKEQGDYAREQGDYAKGQGDYAGEQTNAALTEINSAMLRISDEFSSLQEALRATESGALLLEINKLLQDMYRTATDEDIDKIIDGLYVDEDNEGSIFEAGSIQDIDDIIEGTYVGYEELSVTMINAIT
;
A
#
# COMPACT_ATOMS: atom_id res chain seq x y z
N MET A 1 29.79 66.13 -32.49
CA MET A 1 31.23 66.14 -32.88
C MET A 1 31.38 65.80 -34.36
N LEU A 2 31.14 64.56 -34.81
CA LEU A 2 31.31 64.16 -36.22
C LEU A 2 30.49 64.98 -37.21
N GLU A 3 29.18 65.08 -36.99
CA GLU A 3 28.28 65.85 -37.87
C GLU A 3 28.70 67.33 -37.95
N GLN A 4 29.17 67.89 -36.84
CA GLN A 4 29.66 69.26 -36.78
C GLN A 4 30.99 69.42 -37.55
N ASN A 5 31.92 68.47 -37.41
CA ASN A 5 33.18 68.45 -38.16
C ASN A 5 32.93 68.27 -39.67
N LEU A 6 32.00 67.40 -40.05
CA LEU A 6 31.58 67.24 -41.44
C LEU A 6 30.92 68.50 -41.98
N ARG A 7 30.05 69.17 -41.20
CA ARG A 7 29.43 70.44 -41.59
C ARG A 7 30.48 71.54 -41.83
N VAL A 8 31.52 71.61 -41.00
CA VAL A 8 32.65 72.55 -41.17
C VAL A 8 33.43 72.24 -42.44
N LEU A 9 33.88 70.98 -42.63
CA LEU A 9 34.64 70.57 -43.81
C LEU A 9 33.85 70.72 -45.11
N VAL A 10 32.54 70.44 -45.10
CA VAL A 10 31.65 70.66 -46.26
C VAL A 10 31.51 72.15 -46.57
N GLN A 11 31.49 73.01 -45.56
CA GLN A 11 31.44 74.46 -45.77
C GLN A 11 32.78 74.97 -46.34
N GLU A 12 33.91 74.48 -45.85
CA GLU A 12 35.25 74.78 -46.40
C GLU A 12 35.35 74.34 -47.86
N PHE A 13 34.89 73.13 -48.19
CA PHE A 13 34.82 72.61 -49.55
C PHE A 13 34.01 73.52 -50.49
N LYS A 14 32.85 74.03 -50.04
CA LYS A 14 32.01 74.96 -50.83
C LYS A 14 32.67 76.30 -51.11
N THR A 15 33.58 76.74 -50.25
CA THR A 15 34.28 78.04 -50.37
C THR A 15 35.67 77.92 -51.02
N ALA A 16 36.16 76.70 -51.25
CA ALA A 16 37.48 76.47 -51.84
C ALA A 16 37.54 76.91 -53.31
N ILE A 17 38.63 77.60 -53.68
CA ILE A 17 38.91 78.00 -55.06
C ILE A 17 39.74 76.88 -55.71
N TYR A 18 39.43 76.55 -56.99
CA TYR A 18 39.92 75.39 -57.76
C TYR A 18 41.33 74.85 -57.44
N GLY A 19 41.51 73.53 -57.63
CA GLY A 19 42.83 72.89 -57.64
C GLY A 19 43.15 72.12 -56.37
N LYS A 20 44.02 72.64 -55.50
CA LYS A 20 44.58 71.92 -54.34
C LYS A 20 43.63 71.90 -53.14
N ASP A 21 42.89 72.98 -52.90
CA ASP A 21 42.06 73.14 -51.69
C ASP A 21 40.80 72.26 -51.75
N VAL A 22 40.20 72.13 -52.93
CA VAL A 22 39.08 71.20 -53.21
C VAL A 22 39.53 69.75 -53.02
N ARG A 23 40.72 69.37 -53.53
CA ARG A 23 41.25 68.00 -53.36
C ARG A 23 41.52 67.65 -51.91
N ARG A 24 42.06 68.60 -51.14
CA ARG A 24 42.35 68.43 -49.72
C ARG A 24 41.08 68.23 -48.91
N THR A 25 40.12 69.15 -49.01
CA THR A 25 38.87 69.09 -48.23
C THR A 25 38.05 67.84 -48.56
N PHE A 26 38.05 67.39 -49.83
CA PHE A 26 37.45 66.11 -50.19
C PHE A 26 38.16 64.91 -49.54
N ALA A 27 39.50 64.90 -49.54
CA ALA A 27 40.28 63.85 -48.89
C ALA A 27 40.03 63.79 -47.38
N ASP A 28 40.01 64.94 -46.71
CA ASP A 28 39.75 65.06 -45.27
C ASP A 28 38.34 64.56 -44.89
N ILE A 29 37.32 64.86 -45.72
CA ILE A 29 35.95 64.33 -45.54
C ILE A 29 35.93 62.81 -45.70
N ALA A 30 36.57 62.29 -46.75
CA ALA A 30 36.61 60.84 -47.02
C ALA A 30 37.33 60.09 -45.89
N GLU A 31 38.48 60.59 -45.43
CA GLU A 31 39.23 60.04 -44.31
C GLU A 31 38.39 60.01 -43.03
N LEU A 32 37.72 61.12 -42.70
CA LEU A 32 36.89 61.22 -41.50
C LEU A 32 35.73 60.21 -41.51
N ILE A 33 35.08 60.01 -42.67
CA ILE A 33 34.01 59.02 -42.83
C ILE A 33 34.57 57.59 -42.68
N CYS A 34 35.69 57.29 -43.34
CA CYS A 34 36.31 55.97 -43.26
C CYS A 34 36.74 55.60 -41.83
N ILE A 35 37.40 56.52 -41.12
CA ILE A 35 37.80 56.30 -39.72
C ILE A 35 36.58 56.02 -38.85
N ARG A 36 35.50 56.78 -39.02
CA ARG A 36 34.29 56.56 -38.24
C ARG A 36 33.66 55.20 -38.53
N ALA A 37 33.54 54.85 -39.81
CA ALA A 37 32.98 53.56 -40.22
C ALA A 37 33.79 52.39 -39.65
N MET A 38 35.11 52.49 -39.63
CA MET A 38 35.98 51.48 -39.00
C MET A 38 35.74 51.39 -37.48
N GLN A 39 35.62 52.51 -36.77
CA GLN A 39 35.31 52.50 -35.33
C GLN A 39 33.96 51.84 -35.02
N GLU A 40 32.95 52.09 -35.84
CA GLU A 40 31.62 51.48 -35.68
C GLU A 40 31.65 49.98 -35.98
N LEU A 41 32.46 49.57 -36.97
CA LEU A 41 32.72 48.16 -37.25
C LEU A 41 33.42 47.47 -36.08
N ASP A 42 34.47 48.07 -35.53
CA ASP A 42 35.20 47.52 -34.37
C ASP A 42 34.26 47.33 -33.17
N TYR A 43 33.41 48.32 -32.88
CA TYR A 43 32.40 48.22 -31.82
C TYR A 43 31.39 47.10 -32.08
N ALA A 44 30.94 46.95 -33.33
CA ALA A 44 30.02 45.87 -33.71
C ALA A 44 30.67 44.49 -33.55
N VAL A 45 31.95 44.35 -33.92
CA VAL A 45 32.73 43.11 -33.72
C VAL A 45 32.89 42.80 -32.23
N GLU A 46 33.26 43.78 -31.41
CA GLU A 46 33.39 43.60 -29.96
C GLU A 46 32.08 43.13 -29.33
N ARG A 47 30.96 43.75 -29.73
CA ARG A 47 29.61 43.33 -29.30
C ARG A 47 29.28 41.90 -29.74
N GLY A 48 29.66 41.52 -30.95
CA GLY A 48 29.50 40.16 -31.46
C GLY A 48 30.25 39.14 -30.61
N ASN A 49 31.52 39.42 -30.32
CA ASN A 49 32.38 38.56 -29.49
C ASN A 49 31.82 38.40 -28.06
N ILE A 50 31.31 39.49 -27.46
CA ILE A 50 30.66 39.42 -26.13
C ILE A 50 29.41 38.55 -26.18
N ALA A 51 28.60 38.67 -27.22
CA ALA A 51 27.39 37.85 -27.38
C ALA A 51 27.72 36.36 -27.57
N GLU A 52 28.79 36.05 -28.30
CA GLU A 52 29.30 34.68 -28.45
C GLU A 52 29.75 34.10 -27.11
N GLN A 53 30.55 34.84 -26.34
CA GLN A 53 30.97 34.42 -24.99
C GLN A 53 29.80 34.17 -24.04
N GLN A 54 28.75 35.00 -24.11
CA GLN A 54 27.53 34.78 -23.34
C GLN A 54 26.78 33.50 -23.78
N GLY A 55 26.77 33.21 -25.08
CA GLY A 55 26.21 31.98 -25.61
C GLY A 55 26.96 30.73 -25.12
N ASP A 56 28.29 30.78 -25.12
CA ASP A 56 29.13 29.69 -24.61
C ASP A 56 28.91 29.46 -23.10
N TYR A 57 28.85 30.53 -22.31
CA TYR A 57 28.55 30.43 -20.88
C TYR A 57 27.16 29.82 -20.63
N ALA A 58 26.14 30.23 -21.38
CA ALA A 58 24.80 29.67 -21.26
C ALA A 58 24.77 28.16 -21.60
N LYS A 59 25.58 27.74 -22.58
CA LYS A 59 25.72 26.33 -22.94
C LYS A 59 26.38 25.52 -21.82
N GLU A 60 27.46 26.02 -21.24
CA GLU A 60 28.15 25.38 -20.11
C GLU A 60 27.22 25.24 -18.89
N GLN A 61 26.41 26.24 -18.60
CA GLN A 61 25.37 26.15 -17.55
C GLN A 61 24.32 25.08 -17.86
N GLY A 62 23.91 24.94 -19.13
CA GLY A 62 23.01 23.89 -19.57
C GLY A 62 23.59 22.49 -19.41
N ASP A 63 24.86 22.32 -19.76
CA ASP A 63 25.58 21.05 -19.59
C ASP A 63 25.72 20.68 -18.11
N TYR A 64 26.05 21.64 -17.24
CA TYR A 64 26.10 21.43 -15.78
C TYR A 64 24.73 21.03 -15.21
N ALA A 65 23.66 21.71 -15.62
CA ALA A 65 22.30 21.37 -15.17
C ALA A 65 21.91 19.94 -15.58
N LYS A 66 22.34 19.48 -16.76
CA LYS A 66 22.11 18.12 -17.23
C LYS A 66 22.87 17.09 -16.37
N GLU A 67 24.14 17.34 -16.07
CA GLU A 67 24.94 16.47 -15.20
C GLU A 67 24.32 16.32 -13.80
N GLN A 68 23.82 17.42 -13.22
CA GLN A 68 23.09 17.38 -11.95
C GLN A 68 21.81 16.53 -12.05
N GLY A 69 21.08 16.63 -13.16
CA GLY A 69 19.90 15.80 -13.43
C GLY A 69 20.24 14.30 -13.52
N ASP A 70 21.34 13.97 -14.19
CA ASP A 70 21.80 12.59 -14.32
C ASP A 70 22.24 12.02 -12.96
N TYR A 71 22.94 12.80 -12.13
CA TYR A 71 23.30 12.40 -10.76
C TYR A 71 22.06 12.16 -9.88
N ALA A 72 21.07 13.04 -9.94
CA ALA A 72 19.83 12.88 -9.18
C ALA A 72 19.08 11.59 -9.58
N ARG A 73 19.13 11.23 -10.87
CA ARG A 73 18.55 9.98 -11.37
C ARG A 73 19.26 8.75 -10.81
N GLU A 74 20.59 8.74 -10.83
CA GLU A 74 21.39 7.63 -10.29
C GLU A 74 21.11 7.42 -8.79
N GLN A 75 20.97 8.50 -8.01
CA GLN A 75 20.56 8.41 -6.61
C GLN A 75 19.16 7.81 -6.44
N GLY A 76 18.22 8.17 -7.31
CA GLY A 76 16.88 7.58 -7.33
C GLY A 76 16.90 6.09 -7.63
N ASP A 77 17.69 5.66 -8.61
CA ASP A 77 17.84 4.25 -8.97
C ASP A 77 18.50 3.45 -7.84
N TYR A 78 19.50 4.01 -7.15
CA TYR A 78 20.11 3.39 -5.97
C TYR A 78 19.10 3.21 -4.82
N ALA A 79 18.32 4.24 -4.50
CA ALA A 79 17.29 4.17 -3.46
C ALA A 79 16.23 3.12 -3.78
N LYS A 80 15.83 3.01 -5.05
CA LYS A 80 14.92 1.95 -5.50
C LYS A 80 15.53 0.55 -5.29
N GLY A 81 16.79 0.35 -5.66
CA GLY A 81 17.49 -0.92 -5.44
C GLY A 81 17.57 -1.32 -3.96
N GLN A 82 17.76 -0.36 -3.05
CA GLN A 82 17.70 -0.61 -1.60
C GLN A 82 16.30 -1.04 -1.15
N GLY A 83 15.24 -0.40 -1.68
CA GLY A 83 13.86 -0.78 -1.42
C GLY A 83 13.52 -2.18 -1.89
N ASP A 84 13.95 -2.54 -3.10
CA ASP A 84 13.76 -3.87 -3.67
C ASP A 84 14.45 -4.95 -2.82
N TYR A 85 15.70 -4.72 -2.41
CA TYR A 85 16.43 -5.63 -1.52
C TYR A 85 15.75 -5.82 -0.15
N ALA A 86 15.26 -4.74 0.46
CA ALA A 86 14.52 -4.83 1.72
C ALA A 86 13.21 -5.62 1.56
N GLY A 87 12.53 -5.47 0.41
CA GLY A 87 11.37 -6.26 0.04
C GLY A 87 11.68 -7.75 -0.07
N GLU A 88 12.79 -8.11 -0.73
CA GLU A 88 13.25 -9.52 -0.83
C GLU A 88 13.54 -10.12 0.55
N GLN A 89 14.24 -9.40 1.43
CA GLN A 89 14.52 -9.85 2.80
C GLN A 89 13.23 -10.08 3.59
N THR A 90 12.24 -9.19 3.44
CA THR A 90 10.93 -9.33 4.10
C THR A 90 10.19 -10.57 3.59
N ASN A 91 10.19 -10.81 2.27
CA ASN A 91 9.57 -11.99 1.69
C ASN A 91 10.24 -13.30 2.15
N ALA A 92 11.57 -13.31 2.25
CA ALA A 92 12.31 -14.44 2.78
C ALA A 92 11.92 -14.74 4.24
N ALA A 93 11.90 -13.71 5.10
CA ALA A 93 11.49 -13.84 6.50
C ALA A 93 10.03 -14.34 6.63
N LEU A 94 9.12 -13.84 5.81
CA LEU A 94 7.73 -14.30 5.79
C LEU A 94 7.62 -15.78 5.40
N THR A 95 8.44 -16.24 4.45
CA THR A 95 8.49 -17.64 4.03
C THR A 95 8.98 -18.55 5.17
N GLU A 96 9.99 -18.11 5.92
CA GLU A 96 10.49 -18.82 7.09
C GLU A 96 9.43 -18.90 8.20
N ILE A 97 8.75 -17.78 8.49
CA ILE A 97 7.65 -17.73 9.48
C ILE A 97 6.53 -18.68 9.08
N ASN A 98 6.10 -18.68 7.82
CA ASN A 98 5.07 -19.59 7.34
C ASN A 98 5.48 -21.06 7.50
N SER A 99 6.74 -21.38 7.19
CA SER A 99 7.28 -22.73 7.39
C SER A 99 7.32 -23.13 8.86
N ALA A 100 7.68 -22.20 9.75
CA ALA A 100 7.67 -22.43 11.19
C ALA A 100 6.26 -22.65 11.74
N MET A 101 5.28 -21.87 11.28
CA MET A 101 3.87 -22.05 11.68
C MET A 101 3.33 -23.42 11.27
N LEU A 102 3.67 -23.91 10.07
CA LEU A 102 3.29 -25.26 9.65
C LEU A 102 3.86 -26.33 10.58
N ARG A 103 5.16 -26.23 10.93
CA ARG A 103 5.77 -27.18 11.89
C ARG A 103 5.09 -27.13 13.25
N ILE A 104 4.81 -25.94 13.78
CA ILE A 104 4.12 -25.79 15.07
C ILE A 104 2.73 -26.44 15.01
N SER A 105 2.01 -26.28 13.90
CA SER A 105 0.70 -26.93 13.70
C SER A 105 0.81 -28.46 13.70
N ASP A 106 1.80 -29.02 13.01
CA ASP A 106 2.04 -30.47 12.97
C ASP A 106 2.46 -31.01 14.34
N GLU A 107 3.34 -30.30 15.06
CA GLU A 107 3.76 -30.64 16.42
C GLU A 107 2.58 -30.61 17.39
N PHE A 108 1.73 -29.58 17.32
CA PHE A 108 0.55 -29.48 18.16
C PHE A 108 -0.45 -30.62 17.90
N SER A 109 -0.64 -30.98 16.63
CA SER A 109 -1.49 -32.12 16.25
C SER A 109 -0.95 -33.43 16.83
N SER A 110 0.37 -33.65 16.71
CA SER A 110 1.04 -34.82 17.27
C SER A 110 0.93 -34.89 18.80
N LEU A 111 1.08 -33.75 19.49
CA LEU A 111 0.90 -33.65 20.94
C LEU A 111 -0.54 -33.96 21.36
N GLN A 112 -1.53 -33.46 20.61
CA GLN A 112 -2.95 -33.73 20.87
C GLN A 112 -3.26 -35.23 20.75
N GLU A 113 -2.72 -35.90 19.72
CA GLU A 113 -2.84 -37.35 19.55
C GLU A 113 -2.18 -38.10 20.71
N ALA A 114 -0.96 -37.71 21.11
CA ALA A 114 -0.25 -38.33 22.22
C ALA A 114 -1.03 -38.19 23.55
N LEU A 115 -1.58 -37.00 23.83
CA LEU A 115 -2.40 -36.78 25.03
C LEU A 115 -3.65 -37.67 25.04
N ARG A 116 -4.37 -37.77 23.91
CA ARG A 116 -5.53 -38.67 23.78
C ARG A 116 -5.18 -40.13 24.02
N ALA A 117 -3.96 -40.54 23.65
CA ALA A 117 -3.49 -41.91 23.86
C ALA A 117 -3.12 -42.21 25.32
N THR A 118 -2.93 -41.20 26.17
CA THR A 118 -2.68 -41.42 27.60
C THR A 118 -3.97 -41.74 28.35
N GLU A 119 -3.91 -42.68 29.31
CA GLU A 119 -5.04 -43.05 30.17
C GLU A 119 -5.61 -41.84 30.92
N SER A 120 -4.75 -40.96 31.46
CA SER A 120 -5.16 -39.70 32.09
C SER A 120 -5.84 -38.73 31.12
N GLY A 121 -5.41 -38.69 29.85
CA GLY A 121 -6.04 -37.85 28.83
C GLY A 121 -7.41 -38.36 28.39
N ALA A 122 -7.55 -39.69 28.27
CA ALA A 122 -8.84 -40.33 28.04
C ALA A 122 -9.80 -40.10 29.22
N LEU A 123 -9.33 -40.29 30.46
CA LEU A 123 -10.09 -40.01 31.67
C LEU A 123 -10.48 -38.54 31.79
N LEU A 124 -9.62 -37.59 31.41
CA LEU A 124 -9.96 -36.16 31.39
C LEU A 124 -11.05 -35.83 30.37
N LEU A 125 -11.04 -36.47 29.20
CA LEU A 125 -12.11 -36.34 28.21
C LEU A 125 -13.42 -36.94 28.72
N GLU A 126 -13.35 -38.09 29.39
CA GLU A 126 -14.51 -38.76 29.99
C GLU A 126 -15.09 -37.94 31.15
N ILE A 127 -14.25 -37.38 32.02
CA ILE A 127 -14.67 -36.46 33.09
C ILE A 127 -15.27 -35.18 32.50
N ASN A 128 -14.69 -34.59 31.45
CA ASN A 128 -15.27 -33.40 30.82
C ASN A 128 -16.63 -33.70 30.18
N LYS A 129 -16.75 -34.85 29.52
CA LYS A 129 -18.03 -35.32 28.97
C LYS A 129 -19.05 -35.55 30.08
N LEU A 130 -18.66 -36.22 31.17
CA LEU A 130 -19.49 -36.39 32.36
C LEU A 130 -19.92 -35.05 32.95
N LEU A 131 -19.02 -34.06 33.04
CA LEU A 131 -19.37 -32.71 33.52
C LEU A 131 -20.32 -31.98 32.58
N GLN A 132 -20.20 -32.15 31.25
CA GLN A 132 -21.16 -31.61 30.29
C GLN A 132 -22.52 -32.30 30.38
N ASP A 133 -22.54 -33.62 30.51
CA ASP A 133 -23.75 -34.41 30.71
C ASP A 133 -24.42 -34.03 32.06
N MET A 134 -23.63 -33.80 33.11
CA MET A 134 -24.10 -33.27 34.39
C MET A 134 -24.65 -31.84 34.28
N TYR A 135 -24.07 -30.99 33.42
CA TYR A 135 -24.59 -29.64 33.17
C TYR A 135 -25.90 -29.66 32.39
N ARG A 136 -26.16 -30.72 31.63
CA ARG A 136 -27.43 -31.00 30.96
C ARG A 136 -28.45 -31.70 31.85
N THR A 137 -28.05 -32.15 33.04
CA THR A 137 -28.95 -32.82 33.99
C THR A 137 -29.80 -31.77 34.71
N ALA A 138 -30.75 -31.19 33.99
CA ALA A 138 -31.70 -30.15 34.40
C ALA A 138 -31.08 -28.89 35.02
N THR A 139 -31.26 -27.77 34.33
CA THR A 139 -30.95 -26.46 34.91
C THR A 139 -31.97 -26.10 36.00
N ASP A 140 -31.64 -25.17 36.89
CA ASP A 140 -32.60 -24.63 37.86
C ASP A 140 -33.88 -24.11 37.16
N GLU A 141 -33.74 -23.58 35.93
CA GLU A 141 -34.86 -23.14 35.10
C GLU A 141 -35.74 -24.31 34.61
N ASP A 142 -35.15 -25.45 34.27
CA ASP A 142 -35.89 -26.66 33.91
C ASP A 142 -36.68 -27.18 35.12
N ILE A 143 -36.09 -27.15 36.31
CA ILE A 143 -36.76 -27.53 37.56
C ILE A 143 -37.95 -26.59 37.84
N ASP A 144 -37.78 -25.28 37.70
CA ASP A 144 -38.85 -24.30 37.88
C ASP A 144 -39.98 -24.52 36.85
N LYS A 145 -39.63 -24.75 35.58
CA LYS A 145 -40.61 -25.07 34.52
C LYS A 145 -41.35 -26.38 34.80
N ILE A 146 -40.70 -27.39 35.36
CA ILE A 146 -41.35 -28.66 35.75
C ILE A 146 -42.36 -28.41 36.87
N ILE A 147 -41.96 -27.66 37.90
CA ILE A 147 -42.83 -27.31 39.04
C ILE A 147 -44.07 -26.52 38.56
N ASP A 148 -43.87 -25.61 37.62
CA ASP A 148 -44.94 -24.77 37.06
C ASP A 148 -45.77 -25.47 35.97
N GLY A 149 -45.43 -26.72 35.60
CA GLY A 149 -46.11 -27.48 34.56
C GLY A 149 -45.92 -26.94 33.14
N LEU A 150 -44.84 -26.18 32.92
CA LEU A 150 -44.47 -25.54 31.65
C LEU A 150 -43.26 -26.21 30.98
N TYR A 151 -42.74 -27.29 31.56
CA TYR A 151 -41.59 -28.00 31.00
C TYR A 151 -41.94 -28.65 29.65
N VAL A 152 -41.09 -28.40 28.67
CA VAL A 152 -41.12 -29.03 27.34
C VAL A 152 -39.71 -29.53 27.08
N ASP A 153 -39.57 -30.82 26.76
CA ASP A 153 -38.30 -31.37 26.30
C ASP A 153 -38.03 -30.83 24.88
N GLU A 154 -37.17 -29.82 24.78
CA GLU A 154 -36.92 -29.07 23.55
C GLU A 154 -35.81 -29.68 22.67
N ASP A 155 -34.94 -30.53 23.21
CA ASP A 155 -33.71 -30.94 22.51
C ASP A 155 -33.68 -32.40 22.06
N ASN A 156 -34.67 -33.23 22.44
CA ASN A 156 -34.81 -34.61 21.96
C ASN A 156 -33.58 -35.48 22.28
N GLU A 157 -32.70 -35.01 23.18
CA GLU A 157 -31.47 -35.65 23.64
C GLU A 157 -31.66 -36.36 25.00
N GLY A 158 -32.88 -36.35 25.54
CA GLY A 158 -33.28 -37.13 26.71
C GLY A 158 -32.86 -36.45 28.01
N SER A 159 -33.73 -35.58 28.53
CA SER A 159 -33.64 -35.15 29.92
C SER A 159 -33.95 -36.31 30.88
N ILE A 160 -33.41 -36.29 32.09
CA ILE A 160 -33.82 -37.25 33.14
C ILE A 160 -35.29 -37.04 33.58
N PHE A 161 -35.88 -35.91 33.19
CA PHE A 161 -37.28 -35.59 33.44
C PHE A 161 -38.09 -35.76 32.17
N GLU A 162 -38.83 -36.87 32.08
CA GLU A 162 -39.89 -37.07 31.10
C GLU A 162 -41.21 -36.56 31.70
N ALA A 163 -41.87 -35.63 31.03
CA ALA A 163 -43.16 -35.12 31.49
C ALA A 163 -44.28 -36.11 31.10
N GLY A 164 -44.63 -37.00 32.02
CA GLY A 164 -45.82 -37.84 31.88
C GLY A 164 -47.10 -37.00 31.78
N SER A 165 -48.04 -37.42 30.95
CA SER A 165 -49.38 -36.84 30.86
C SER A 165 -50.23 -37.19 32.10
N ILE A 166 -51.33 -36.46 32.31
CA ILE A 166 -52.28 -36.80 33.39
C ILE A 166 -52.85 -38.21 33.20
N GLN A 167 -53.01 -38.66 31.95
CA GLN A 167 -53.45 -40.02 31.65
C GLN A 167 -52.44 -41.06 32.13
N ASP A 168 -51.13 -40.77 32.00
CA ASP A 168 -50.08 -41.66 32.50
C ASP A 168 -50.17 -41.82 34.02
N ILE A 169 -50.53 -40.75 34.74
CA ILE A 169 -50.76 -40.80 36.19
C ILE A 169 -51.98 -41.66 36.51
N ASP A 170 -53.10 -41.47 35.80
CA ASP A 170 -54.32 -42.26 35.99
C ASP A 170 -54.06 -43.74 35.71
N ASP A 171 -53.35 -44.07 34.64
CA ASP A 171 -52.97 -45.44 34.27
C ASP A 171 -52.02 -46.07 35.30
N ILE A 172 -51.11 -45.30 35.92
CA ILE A 172 -50.26 -45.79 37.02
C ILE A 172 -51.12 -46.13 38.24
N ILE A 173 -52.07 -45.26 38.58
CA ILE A 173 -52.98 -45.45 39.72
C ILE A 173 -53.88 -46.68 39.49
N GLU A 174 -54.32 -46.89 38.25
CA GLU A 174 -55.15 -48.02 37.84
C GLU A 174 -54.35 -49.31 37.61
N GLY A 175 -53.01 -49.23 37.58
CA GLY A 175 -52.11 -50.36 37.37
C GLY A 175 -52.04 -50.84 35.91
N THR A 176 -52.44 -49.99 34.96
CA THR A 176 -52.52 -50.24 33.52
C THR A 176 -51.44 -49.52 32.72
N TYR A 177 -50.58 -48.74 33.37
CA TYR A 177 -49.50 -48.00 32.72
C TYR A 177 -48.50 -48.91 32.01
N VAL A 178 -48.16 -48.53 30.77
CA VAL A 178 -47.16 -49.21 29.93
C VAL A 178 -46.21 -48.14 29.40
N GLY A 179 -44.92 -48.25 29.72
CA GLY A 179 -43.93 -47.28 29.26
C GLY A 179 -43.73 -47.31 27.74
N TYR A 180 -43.29 -46.20 27.17
CA TYR A 180 -43.09 -46.04 25.72
C TYR A 180 -42.10 -47.08 25.10
N GLU A 181 -41.19 -47.66 25.88
CA GLU A 181 -40.30 -48.73 25.41
C GLU A 181 -41.02 -50.08 25.19
N GLU A 182 -42.07 -50.39 25.96
CA GLU A 182 -42.80 -51.68 25.88
C GLU A 182 -43.82 -51.75 24.74
N LEU A 183 -44.33 -50.60 24.26
CA LEU A 183 -45.24 -50.52 23.11
C LEU A 183 -44.59 -51.01 21.79
N SER A 184 -43.26 -50.96 21.69
CA SER A 184 -42.51 -51.45 20.52
C SER A 184 -42.53 -52.97 20.38
N VAL A 185 -42.64 -53.69 21.50
CA VAL A 185 -42.64 -55.17 21.52
C VAL A 185 -44.04 -55.72 21.26
N THR A 186 -45.10 -55.00 21.67
CA THR A 186 -46.47 -55.49 21.50
C THR A 186 -46.98 -55.37 20.06
N MET A 187 -46.58 -54.33 19.31
CA MET A 187 -47.00 -54.19 17.90
C MET A 187 -46.38 -55.23 16.96
N ILE A 188 -45.19 -55.77 17.27
CA ILE A 188 -44.56 -56.81 16.43
C ILE A 188 -45.32 -58.14 16.55
N ASN A 189 -45.90 -58.46 17.72
CA ASN A 189 -46.67 -59.69 17.92
C ASN A 189 -48.12 -59.60 17.41
N ALA A 190 -48.62 -58.42 17.02
CA ALA A 190 -49.96 -58.24 16.46
C ALA A 190 -50.01 -58.26 14.93
N ILE A 191 -48.86 -58.29 14.25
CA ILE A 191 -48.74 -58.33 12.77
C ILE A 191 -48.08 -59.66 12.33
N THR A 192 -48.43 -60.76 12.99
CA THR A 192 -48.27 -62.11 12.41
C THR A 192 -49.46 -62.40 11.50
#